data_AF-A1T1C5-F1
#
_entry.id   AF-A1T1C5-F1
#
_cell.length_a   1.000
_cell.length_b   1.000
_cell.length_c   1.000
_cell.angle_alpha   90.00
_cell.angle_beta   90.00
_cell.angle_gamma   90.00
#
_symmetry.space_group_name_H-M   'P 1'
#
loop_
_entity.id
_entity.type
_entity.pdbx_description
1 polymer ?
#
loop_
_entity_poly.entity_id
_entity_poly.type
_entity_poly.pdbx_seq_one_letter_code
_entity_poly.pdbx_strand_id
1 'polypeptide(L)'
;MSRVVERGLARCPRCVAVADYVFIESERHGTRYEVRCRKCGECYAEDSRPGAPLTATAEESLIQWPPDCEPVPPRDWREEVRSKLSVAGQRGRAEVDIMGRRAHQAMEYARMWVSERRSARTVDQTGG
;
A
#
# COMPACT_ATOMS: atom_id res chain seq x y z
N MET A 1 -1.08 28.64 28.31
CA MET A 1 -1.47 27.73 27.22
C MET A 1 -0.37 26.71 26.95
N SER A 2 -0.74 25.51 26.51
CA SER A 2 0.17 24.45 26.07
C SER A 2 -0.09 24.13 24.61
N ARG A 3 0.96 23.90 23.82
CA ARG A 3 0.87 23.67 22.38
C ARG A 3 1.66 22.43 22.00
N VAL A 4 1.04 21.53 21.23
CA VAL A 4 1.76 20.41 20.60
C VAL A 4 2.68 20.97 19.52
N VAL A 5 3.99 20.75 19.68
CA VAL A 5 5.03 21.21 18.74
C VAL A 5 5.50 20.08 17.82
N GLU A 6 5.47 18.84 18.28
CA GLU A 6 5.82 17.66 17.49
C GLU A 6 4.92 16.48 17.86
N ARG A 7 4.70 15.58 16.90
CA ARG A 7 4.01 14.30 17.09
C ARG A 7 4.62 13.22 16.22
N GLY A 8 4.54 11.98 16.66
CA GLY A 8 4.99 10.84 15.87
C GLY A 8 4.69 9.50 16.54
N LEU A 9 5.44 8.48 16.12
CA LEU A 9 5.32 7.12 16.62
C LEU A 9 6.55 6.74 17.44
N ALA A 10 6.33 6.15 18.61
CA ALA A 10 7.36 5.64 19.50
C ALA A 10 7.01 4.22 19.96
N ARG A 11 7.92 3.60 20.72
CA ARG A 11 7.67 2.32 21.39
C ARG A 11 7.17 2.58 22.79
N CYS A 12 6.08 1.89 23.17
CA CYS A 12 5.60 1.91 24.54
C CYS A 12 6.68 1.34 25.48
N PRO A 13 7.08 2.05 26.54
CA PRO A 13 8.10 1.57 27.49
C PRO A 13 7.65 0.32 28.25
N ARG A 14 6.34 0.08 28.38
CA ARG A 14 5.78 -1.08 29.08
C ARG A 14 5.65 -2.33 28.21
N CYS A 15 5.07 -2.22 27.02
CA CYS A 15 4.70 -3.38 26.20
C CYS A 15 5.35 -3.42 24.81
N VAL A 16 6.18 -2.42 24.48
CA VAL A 16 6.95 -2.32 23.23
C VAL A 16 6.08 -2.23 21.96
N ALA A 17 4.76 -2.14 22.10
CA ALA A 17 3.86 -1.84 20.99
C ALA A 17 4.15 -0.45 20.42
N VAL A 18 3.79 -0.25 19.16
CA VAL A 18 3.77 1.09 18.56
C VAL A 18 2.73 1.93 19.31
N ALA A 19 3.15 3.13 19.70
CA ALA A 19 2.38 4.08 20.49
C ALA A 19 2.57 5.49 19.90
N ASP A 20 1.59 6.37 20.12
CA ASP A 20 1.68 7.76 19.71
C ASP A 20 2.54 8.53 20.72
N TYR A 21 3.43 9.41 20.26
CA TYR A 21 4.10 10.38 21.11
C TYR A 21 3.79 11.82 20.68
N VAL A 22 3.89 12.74 21.64
CA VAL A 22 3.79 14.19 21.42
C VAL A 22 4.85 14.93 22.22
N PHE A 23 5.37 16.01 21.65
CA PHE A 23 6.07 17.05 22.40
C PHE A 23 5.15 18.26 22.55
N ILE A 24 5.04 18.74 23.79
CA ILE A 24 4.15 19.83 24.16
C ILE A 24 5.00 20.92 24.76
N GLU A 25 4.98 22.09 24.15
CA GLU A 25 5.60 23.28 24.70
C GLU A 25 4.60 24.01 25.60
N SER A 26 5.04 24.36 26.79
CA SER A 26 4.31 25.19 27.75
C SER A 26 4.89 26.60 27.80
N GLU A 27 4.05 27.60 28.04
CA GLU A 27 4.46 29.02 28.17
C GLU A 27 5.58 29.25 29.20
N ARG A 28 5.76 28.36 30.17
CA ARG A 28 6.82 28.46 31.20
C ARG A 28 8.14 27.85 30.76
N HIS A 29 8.46 27.92 29.46
CA HIS A 29 9.69 27.39 28.83
C HIS A 29 9.97 25.91 29.09
N GLY A 30 8.95 25.13 29.47
CA GLY A 30 9.06 23.69 29.65
C GLY A 30 8.52 22.94 28.44
N THR A 31 9.23 21.91 28.00
CA THR A 31 8.73 20.95 27.01
C THR A 31 8.36 19.65 27.72
N ARG A 32 7.19 19.10 27.43
CA ARG A 32 6.73 17.81 27.94
C ARG A 32 6.70 16.81 26.80
N TYR A 33 7.42 15.71 26.97
CA TYR A 33 7.31 14.54 26.12
C TYR A 33 6.27 13.59 26.69
N GLU A 34 5.29 13.15 25.90
CA GLU A 34 4.27 12.20 26.36
C GLU A 34 4.06 11.08 25.33
N VAL A 35 3.97 9.84 25.79
CA VAL A 35 3.73 8.62 25.00
C VAL A 35 2.46 7.94 25.49
N ARG A 36 1.50 7.72 24.58
CA ARG A 36 0.24 7.03 24.87
C ARG A 36 0.15 5.70 24.14
N CYS A 37 0.12 4.61 24.90
CA CYS A 37 -0.04 3.28 24.36
C CYS A 37 -1.48 2.80 24.43
N ARG A 38 -2.14 2.68 23.27
CA ARG A 38 -3.50 2.14 23.17
C ARG A 38 -3.59 0.63 23.43
N LYS A 39 -2.48 -0.11 23.26
CA LYS A 39 -2.47 -1.57 23.47
C LYS A 39 -2.55 -1.95 24.96
N CYS A 40 -1.81 -1.25 25.82
CA CYS A 40 -1.72 -1.58 27.24
C CYS A 40 -2.23 -0.49 28.18
N GLY A 41 -2.64 0.66 27.64
CA GLY A 41 -3.16 1.80 28.40
C GLY A 41 -2.09 2.66 29.07
N GLU A 42 -0.81 2.33 28.91
CA GLU A 42 0.27 3.09 29.54
C GLU A 42 0.36 4.51 28.97
N CYS A 43 0.46 5.49 29.88
CA CYS A 43 0.75 6.89 29.56
C CYS A 43 2.05 7.27 30.25
N TYR A 44 3.11 7.47 29.46
CA TYR A 44 4.41 7.91 29.96
C TYR A 44 4.59 9.38 29.66
N ALA A 45 5.05 10.17 30.64
CA ALA A 45 5.30 11.60 30.46
C ALA A 45 6.62 12.01 31.12
N GLU A 46 7.37 12.89 30.46
CA GLU A 46 8.61 13.48 30.96
C GLU A 46 8.63 14.99 30.70
N ASP A 47 8.80 15.78 31.76
CA ASP A 47 8.93 17.23 31.68
C ASP A 47 10.41 17.65 31.60
N SER A 48 10.79 18.32 30.52
CA SER A 48 12.09 18.95 30.31
C SER A 48 11.99 20.45 30.53
N ARG A 49 12.74 21.00 31.50
CA ARG A 49 12.89 22.44 31.71
C ARG A 49 14.36 22.85 31.54
N PRO A 50 14.69 23.81 30.66
CA PRO A 50 16.04 24.35 30.59
C PRO A 50 16.36 25.11 31.89
N GLY A 51 17.19 24.53 32.77
CA GLY A 51 17.90 25.26 33.81
C GLY A 51 17.30 25.36 35.23
N ALA A 52 16.31 24.56 35.63
CA ALA A 52 15.82 24.56 37.03
C ALA A 52 15.87 23.17 37.68
N PRO A 53 16.24 23.04 38.98
CA PRO A 53 16.19 21.78 39.70
C PRO A 53 14.76 21.23 39.73
N LEU A 54 14.64 19.91 39.55
CA LEU A 54 13.39 19.16 39.51
C LEU A 54 12.59 19.30 40.83
N THR A 55 11.75 20.33 40.94
CA THR A 55 10.61 20.34 41.87
C THR A 55 9.34 20.12 41.08
N ALA A 56 9.02 18.83 40.92
CA ALA A 56 7.84 18.33 40.26
C ALA A 56 6.61 18.49 41.16
N THR A 57 5.98 19.66 41.10
CA THR A 57 4.55 19.83 41.39
C THR A 57 4.03 20.83 40.37
N ALA A 58 3.81 20.36 39.14
CA ALA A 58 3.18 21.14 38.10
C ALA A 58 1.81 20.51 37.82
N GLU A 59 0.80 21.25 38.29
CA GLU A 59 -0.62 21.08 38.06
C GLU A 59 -0.90 20.56 36.64
N GLU A 60 -1.56 19.39 36.60
CA GLU A 60 -1.80 18.58 35.41
C GLU A 60 -2.72 19.34 34.46
N SER A 61 -2.12 20.14 33.59
CA SER A 61 -2.84 20.84 32.53
C SER A 61 -3.45 19.77 31.63
N LEU A 62 -4.79 19.72 31.56
CA LEU A 62 -5.53 18.80 30.70
C LEU A 62 -5.14 19.01 29.23
N ILE A 63 -4.20 18.19 28.76
CA ILE A 63 -3.72 18.20 27.39
C ILE A 63 -4.82 17.63 26.49
N GLN A 64 -5.22 18.39 25.49
CA GLN A 64 -6.17 17.94 24.48
C GLN A 64 -5.44 17.08 23.43
N TRP A 65 -5.56 15.77 23.60
CA TRP A 65 -5.09 14.81 22.61
C TRP A 65 -5.95 14.86 21.33
N PRO A 66 -5.36 14.60 20.15
CA PRO A 66 -6.15 14.38 18.94
C PRO A 66 -7.16 13.25 19.17
N PRO A 67 -8.37 13.36 18.59
CA PRO A 67 -9.34 12.27 18.67
C PRO A 67 -8.73 10.99 18.06
N ASP A 68 -9.01 9.87 18.69
CA ASP A 68 -8.56 8.57 18.22
C ASP A 68 -9.04 8.35 16.77
N CYS A 69 -8.12 8.23 15.82
CA CYS A 69 -8.48 7.76 14.49
C CYS A 69 -9.07 6.35 14.62
N GLU A 70 -10.28 6.12 14.11
CA GLU A 70 -10.87 4.79 14.09
C GLU A 70 -9.93 3.81 13.38
N PRO A 71 -9.82 2.57 13.87
CA PRO A 71 -9.00 1.55 13.21
C PRO A 71 -9.49 1.38 11.78
N VAL A 72 -8.59 1.58 10.81
CA VAL A 72 -8.87 1.30 9.40
C VAL A 72 -9.39 -0.14 9.31
N PRO A 73 -10.59 -0.38 8.76
CA PRO A 73 -11.14 -1.72 8.71
C PRO A 73 -10.16 -2.65 7.98
N PRO A 74 -10.02 -3.91 8.45
CA PRO A 74 -9.13 -4.87 7.81
C PRO A 74 -9.47 -5.00 6.32
N ARG A 75 -8.56 -4.62 5.44
CA ARG A 75 -8.73 -4.82 3.99
C ARG A 75 -8.59 -6.30 3.67
N ASP A 76 -9.55 -6.86 2.94
CA ASP A 76 -9.41 -8.20 2.37
C ASP A 76 -8.54 -8.17 1.11
N TRP A 77 -7.24 -8.34 1.33
CA TRP A 77 -6.25 -8.38 0.26
C TRP A 77 -6.47 -9.55 -0.71
N ARG A 78 -7.08 -10.67 -0.27
CA ARG A 78 -7.28 -11.84 -1.13
C ARG A 78 -8.30 -11.54 -2.21
N GLU A 79 -9.40 -10.90 -1.84
CA GLU A 79 -10.43 -10.50 -2.79
C GLU A 79 -9.94 -9.42 -3.74
N GLU A 80 -9.21 -8.42 -3.23
CA GLU A 80 -8.67 -7.35 -4.07
C GLU A 80 -7.69 -7.89 -5.14
N VAL A 81 -6.77 -8.77 -4.74
CA VAL A 81 -5.82 -9.40 -5.66
C VAL A 81 -6.53 -10.30 -6.66
N ARG A 82 -7.49 -11.13 -6.21
CA ARG A 82 -8.27 -12.02 -7.08
C ARG A 82 -9.03 -11.24 -8.15
N SER A 83 -9.64 -10.12 -7.77
CA SER A 83 -10.37 -9.24 -8.69
C SER A 83 -9.45 -8.64 -9.75
N LYS A 84 -8.26 -8.15 -9.37
CA LYS A 84 -7.31 -7.59 -10.35
C LYS A 84 -6.75 -8.66 -11.30
N LEU A 85 -6.45 -9.85 -10.78
CA LEU A 85 -5.95 -10.96 -11.59
C LEU A 85 -7.01 -11.51 -12.56
N SER A 86 -8.28 -11.54 -12.18
CA SER A 86 -9.34 -12.01 -13.09
C SER A 86 -9.51 -11.08 -14.28
N VAL A 87 -9.47 -9.76 -14.06
CA VAL A 87 -9.52 -8.75 -15.14
C VAL A 87 -8.31 -8.87 -16.07
N ALA A 88 -7.10 -9.01 -15.54
CA ALA A 88 -5.90 -9.20 -16.34
C ALA A 88 -5.95 -10.52 -17.14
N GLY A 89 -6.41 -11.60 -16.52
CA GLY A 89 -6.55 -12.90 -17.16
C GLY A 89 -7.58 -12.91 -18.30
N GLN A 90 -8.72 -12.23 -18.12
CA GLN A 90 -9.72 -12.08 -19.19
C GLN A 90 -9.16 -11.32 -20.39
N ARG A 91 -8.43 -10.23 -20.14
CA ARG A 91 -7.78 -9.45 -21.20
C ARG A 91 -6.74 -10.27 -21.96
N GLY A 92 -5.88 -10.99 -21.25
CA GLY A 92 -4.88 -11.85 -21.86
C GLY A 92 -5.48 -12.96 -22.73
N ARG A 93 -6.57 -13.60 -22.29
CA ARG A 93 -7.27 -14.61 -23.09
C ARG A 93 -7.84 -14.03 -24.39
N ALA A 94 -8.47 -12.86 -24.32
CA ALA A 94 -9.03 -12.21 -25.51
C ALA A 94 -7.94 -11.88 -26.55
N GLU A 95 -6.77 -11.43 -26.11
CA GLU A 95 -5.63 -11.14 -26.99
C GLU A 95 -5.07 -12.44 -27.62
N VAL A 96 -4.91 -13.51 -26.84
CA VAL A 96 -4.47 -14.83 -27.34
C VAL A 96 -5.46 -15.40 -28.36
N ASP A 97 -6.76 -15.30 -28.11
CA ASP A 97 -7.79 -15.79 -29.04
C ASP A 97 -7.75 -15.05 -30.39
N ILE A 98 -7.49 -13.74 -30.37
CA ILE A 98 -7.32 -12.94 -31.59
C ILE A 98 -6.07 -13.40 -32.36
N MET A 99 -4.95 -13.60 -31.66
CA MET A 99 -3.72 -14.10 -32.29
C MET A 99 -3.92 -15.51 -32.87
N GLY A 100 -4.62 -16.39 -32.14
CA GLY A 100 -4.93 -17.74 -32.60
C GLY A 100 -5.72 -17.74 -33.91
N ARG A 101 -6.77 -16.91 -34.02
CA ARG A 101 -7.54 -16.78 -35.26
C ARG A 101 -6.70 -16.27 -36.43
N ARG A 102 -5.86 -15.26 -36.19
CA ARG A 102 -4.95 -14.71 -37.23
C ARG A 102 -3.92 -15.73 -37.69
N ALA A 103 -3.34 -16.49 -36.76
CA ALA A 103 -2.39 -17.54 -37.08
C ALA A 103 -3.03 -18.67 -37.91
N HIS A 104 -4.26 -19.06 -37.58
CA HIS A 104 -5.02 -20.05 -38.34
C HIS A 104 -5.26 -19.58 -39.78
N GLN A 105 -5.75 -18.36 -39.96
CA GLN A 105 -5.98 -17.76 -41.28
C GLN A 105 -4.69 -17.70 -42.10
N ALA A 106 -3.58 -17.26 -41.51
CA ALA A 106 -2.29 -17.20 -42.19
C ALA A 106 -1.82 -18.59 -42.65
N MET A 107 -2.02 -19.63 -41.83
CA MET A 107 -1.72 -21.00 -42.21
C MET A 107 -2.60 -21.51 -43.36
N GLU A 108 -3.89 -21.19 -43.37
CA GLU A 108 -4.79 -21.55 -44.47
C GLU A 108 -4.38 -20.88 -45.78
N TYR A 109 -4.07 -19.58 -45.76
CA TYR A 109 -3.56 -18.87 -46.93
C TYR A 109 -2.25 -19.49 -47.45
N ALA A 110 -1.31 -19.80 -46.55
CA ALA A 110 -0.06 -20.45 -46.95
C ALA A 110 -0.30 -21.82 -47.60
N ARG A 111 -1.22 -22.62 -47.05
CA ARG A 111 -1.59 -23.92 -47.65
C ARG A 111 -2.18 -23.78 -49.04
N MET A 112 -3.13 -22.86 -49.22
CA MET A 112 -3.76 -22.61 -50.52
C MET A 112 -2.72 -22.20 -51.56
N TRP A 113 -1.84 -21.25 -51.21
CA TRP A 113 -0.77 -20.81 -52.10
C TRP A 113 0.21 -21.94 -52.48
N VAL A 114 0.57 -22.81 -51.53
CA VAL A 114 1.42 -23.98 -51.82
C VAL A 114 0.69 -24.94 -52.78
N SER A 115 -0.60 -25.17 -52.57
CA SER A 115 -1.38 -26.03 -53.48
C SER A 115 -1.48 -25.45 -54.88
N GLU A 116 -1.72 -24.14 -55.02
CA GLU A 116 -1.80 -23.45 -56.31
C GLU A 116 -0.48 -23.57 -57.09
N ARG A 117 0.65 -23.32 -56.42
CA ARG A 117 1.98 -23.49 -57.03
C ARG A 117 2.27 -24.91 -57.45
N ARG A 118 1.79 -25.90 -56.71
CA ARG A 118 1.95 -27.31 -57.06
C ARG A 118 1.12 -27.64 -58.31
N SER A 119 -0.12 -27.17 -58.37
CA SER A 119 -1.01 -27.37 -59.52
C SER A 119 -0.48 -26.70 -60.80
N ALA A 120 0.05 -25.48 -60.70
CA ALA A 120 0.68 -24.79 -61.84
C ALA A 120 1.85 -25.60 -62.42
N ARG A 121 2.72 -26.13 -61.56
CA ARG A 121 3.86 -26.97 -61.99
C ARG A 121 3.44 -28.29 -62.64
N THR A 122 2.33 -28.89 -62.21
CA THR A 122 1.84 -30.13 -62.82
C THR A 122 1.23 -29.90 -64.21
N VAL A 123 0.59 -28.75 -64.44
CA VAL A 123 0.02 -28.39 -65.75
C VAL A 123 1.12 -28.17 -66.79
N ASP A 124 2.21 -27.50 -66.41
CA ASP A 124 3.37 -27.27 -67.28
C ASP A 124 4.08 -28.56 -67.73
N GLN A 125 3.92 -29.67 -67.00
CA GLN A 125 4.53 -30.97 -67.34
C GLN A 125 3.67 -31.84 -68.27
N THR A 126 2.38 -31.51 -68.44
CA THR A 126 1.44 -32.25 -69.30
C THR A 126 1.24 -31.63 -70.69
N GLY A 127 1.83 -30.47 -70.97
CA GLY A 127 1.83 -29.85 -72.30
C GLY A 127 3.06 -30.25 -73.12
N GLY A 128 3.07 -31.49 -73.63
CA GLY A 128 4.10 -32.02 -74.53
C GLY A 128 3.46 -32.79 -75.68
#